data_AF-A0A1C0ZS79-F1
#
_entry.id   AF-A0A1C0ZS79-F1
#
_cell.length_a   1.000
_cell.length_b   1.000
_cell.length_c   1.000
_cell.angle_alpha   90.00
_cell.angle_beta   90.00
_cell.angle_gamma   90.00
#
_symmetry.space_group_name_H-M   'P 1'
#
loop_
_entity.id
_entity.type
_entity.pdbx_description
1 polymer ?
#
loop_
_entity_poly.entity_id
_entity_poly.type
_entity_poly.pdbx_seq_one_letter_code
_entity_poly.pdbx_strand_id
1 'polypeptide(L)'
;MGTIRKWLNGLRSTPIKKAADPTNQPLSGNLEENLLTLHTLFSHAPDLVIRKLQLKTGDQAVLVYLDGLIDKSAINNNILKPLIYEIETLNDIWESSTTIAKTEVATQWSYLEGCIFDGKSILFIEGQLKALVLHTQGWPQRAIKEPQIESTLKGSHQGFVETSGQNIAMIRRYIPNRELRIKEYSIGARGHTSVSIMYLEDVVNPDFVVEMEDRLLQINVDAILNTGELAEYIEDHPISLFPQLIMTERPDSAAAHILQGRIVVVVDHSPSVIVAPVTFSAFFQSVDDYSNRWVIATFLRLLRYLALITTISLSAIYISIVSFHYEVLPLDLLISIGESRERVPFPPIVEALLMEISLEMLREAGLRLPGPIGQTIGVVGGIVIGQAAVQAGVVSNIMVIIVAITAISSFIIPDYDMSSSLRLLRFPMMFLAAVFGMVGIMVGLMILGAHLISMESFGISYGSPLAPMRFSDWKDVWLRLPMWKMKKRPLSADPAQLIRQGANREGEDEA
;
A
#
# COMPACT_ATOMS: atom_id res chain seq x y z
N MET A 1 -27.24 -27.30 15.10
CA MET A 1 -25.99 -26.50 14.97
C MET A 1 -26.19 -24.99 14.71
N GLY A 2 -27.42 -24.45 14.64
CA GLY A 2 -27.64 -23.02 14.35
C GLY A 2 -27.70 -22.07 15.57
N THR A 3 -27.85 -22.61 16.79
CA THR A 3 -28.07 -21.82 18.01
C THR A 3 -26.77 -21.42 18.72
N ILE A 4 -25.70 -22.21 18.60
CA ILE A 4 -24.40 -21.92 19.24
C ILE A 4 -23.67 -20.78 18.51
N ARG A 5 -23.81 -20.68 17.18
CA ARG A 5 -23.19 -19.60 16.38
C ARG A 5 -23.84 -18.23 16.62
N LYS A 6 -25.15 -18.20 16.91
CA LYS A 6 -25.85 -16.97 17.35
C LYS A 6 -25.46 -16.56 18.78
N TRP A 7 -25.16 -17.52 19.66
CA TRP A 7 -24.69 -17.24 21.01
C TRP A 7 -23.24 -16.69 21.00
N LEU A 8 -22.36 -17.22 20.16
CA LEU A 8 -21.00 -16.71 19.93
C LEU A 8 -20.99 -15.31 19.29
N ASN A 9 -21.89 -15.04 18.34
CA ASN A 9 -21.98 -13.71 17.70
C ASN A 9 -22.59 -12.63 18.62
N GLY A 10 -23.32 -13.03 19.68
CA GLY A 10 -23.88 -12.09 20.67
C GLY A 10 -22.85 -11.55 21.67
N LEU A 11 -21.64 -12.12 21.71
CA LEU A 11 -20.56 -11.71 22.62
C LEU A 11 -19.57 -10.70 21.99
N ARG A 12 -19.72 -10.36 20.69
CA ARG A 12 -18.79 -9.48 19.95
C ARG A 12 -19.09 -7.97 20.02
N SER A 13 -19.87 -7.50 20.99
CA SER A 13 -20.09 -6.05 21.16
C SER A 13 -20.20 -5.62 22.62
N THR A 14 -19.36 -6.14 23.50
CA THR A 14 -19.06 -5.41 24.74
C THR A 14 -18.21 -4.20 24.37
N PRO A 15 -18.66 -2.96 24.63
CA PRO A 15 -17.77 -1.82 24.53
C PRO A 15 -16.61 -2.08 25.48
N ILE A 16 -15.40 -2.13 24.94
CA ILE A 16 -14.18 -2.14 25.75
C ILE A 16 -14.33 -0.96 26.71
N LYS A 17 -14.48 -1.24 28.00
CA LYS A 17 -14.46 -0.21 29.04
C LYS A 17 -13.12 0.52 28.85
N LYS A 18 -13.17 1.75 28.34
CA LYS A 18 -12.01 2.63 28.23
C LYS A 18 -11.37 2.69 29.62
N ALA A 19 -10.19 2.08 29.78
CA ALA A 19 -9.36 2.33 30.95
C ALA A 19 -9.14 3.85 31.07
N ALA A 20 -8.97 4.36 32.29
CA ALA A 20 -8.68 5.77 32.49
C ALA A 20 -7.46 6.15 31.64
N ASP A 21 -7.60 7.16 30.78
CA ASP A 21 -6.55 7.55 29.85
C ASP A 21 -5.32 8.02 30.65
N PRO A 22 -4.17 7.33 30.58
CA PRO A 22 -2.99 7.66 31.38
C PRO A 22 -2.46 9.07 31.08
N THR A 23 -2.87 9.68 29.96
CA THR A 23 -2.48 11.03 29.55
C THR A 23 -3.12 12.17 30.37
N ASN A 24 -4.17 11.88 31.14
CA ASN A 24 -4.87 12.89 31.96
C ASN A 24 -4.22 13.14 33.33
N GLN A 25 -3.13 12.45 33.64
CA GLN A 25 -2.40 12.63 34.89
C GLN A 25 -1.36 13.75 34.76
N PRO A 26 -1.09 14.53 35.82
CA PRO A 26 0.04 15.44 35.85
C PRO A 26 1.36 14.67 35.91
N LEU A 27 2.46 15.31 35.50
CA LEU A 27 3.80 14.74 35.63
C LEU A 27 4.17 14.50 37.09
N SER A 28 4.80 13.36 37.36
CA SER A 28 5.38 13.06 38.66
C SER A 28 6.78 13.65 38.77
N GLY A 29 7.20 13.97 40.00
CA GLY A 29 8.58 14.40 40.29
C GLY A 29 9.56 13.22 40.32
N ASN A 30 9.06 11.98 40.36
CA ASN A 30 9.86 10.77 40.35
C ASN A 30 10.06 10.27 38.91
N LEU A 31 11.31 10.13 38.45
CA LEU A 31 11.59 9.64 37.10
C LEU A 31 11.08 8.21 36.87
N GLU A 32 11.10 7.33 37.87
CA GLU A 32 10.65 5.95 37.70
C GLU A 32 9.15 5.87 37.40
N GLU A 33 8.33 6.70 38.03
CA GLU A 33 6.89 6.77 37.75
C GLU A 33 6.63 7.30 36.32
N ASN A 34 7.40 8.29 35.88
CA ASN A 34 7.30 8.81 34.52
C ASN A 34 7.75 7.77 33.47
N LEU A 35 8.79 6.99 33.78
CA LEU A 35 9.26 5.88 32.94
C LEU A 35 8.21 4.77 32.81
N LEU A 36 7.56 4.38 33.91
CA LEU A 36 6.46 3.42 33.87
C LEU A 36 5.30 3.94 33.01
N THR A 37 5.00 5.23 33.10
CA THR A 37 3.98 5.88 32.26
C THR A 37 4.37 5.85 30.78
N LEU A 38 5.64 6.11 30.44
CA LEU A 38 6.13 5.98 29.06
C LEU A 38 6.04 4.56 28.53
N HIS A 39 6.45 3.57 29.31
CA HIS A 39 6.36 2.16 28.90
C HIS A 39 4.91 1.69 28.69
N THR A 40 3.96 2.25 29.42
CA THR A 40 2.52 1.94 29.22
C THR A 40 1.94 2.65 28.01
N LEU A 41 2.30 3.92 27.76
CA LEU A 41 1.85 4.67 26.58
C LEU A 41 2.41 4.08 25.27
N PHE A 42 3.68 3.70 25.27
CA PHE A 42 4.44 3.28 24.08
C PHE A 42 4.82 1.80 24.08
N SER A 43 3.98 0.94 24.68
CA SER A 43 4.25 -0.49 24.89
C SER A 43 4.66 -1.28 23.64
N HIS A 44 4.18 -0.88 22.46
CA HIS A 44 4.50 -1.49 21.16
C HIS A 44 5.08 -0.46 20.17
N ALA A 45 6.01 0.36 20.64
CA ALA A 45 6.81 1.28 19.83
C ALA A 45 8.31 0.96 20.01
N PRO A 46 8.86 -0.01 19.27
CA PRO A 46 10.28 -0.38 19.35
C PRO A 46 11.21 0.76 18.91
N ASP A 47 10.66 1.72 18.16
CA ASP A 47 11.33 2.95 17.72
C ASP A 47 11.44 4.02 18.84
N LEU A 48 10.82 3.80 20.00
CA LEU A 48 10.97 4.68 21.17
C LEU A 48 12.31 4.44 21.87
N VAL A 49 13.14 5.47 21.87
CA VAL A 49 14.42 5.48 22.55
C VAL A 49 14.30 6.22 23.88
N ILE A 50 14.61 5.51 24.96
CA ILE A 50 14.69 6.05 26.32
C ILE A 50 16.15 6.00 26.75
N ARG A 51 16.81 7.15 26.84
CA ARG A 51 18.20 7.29 27.31
C ARG A 51 18.25 7.88 28.71
N LYS A 52 18.73 7.10 29.67
CA LYS A 52 19.07 7.59 31.01
C LYS A 52 20.42 8.29 30.97
N LEU A 53 20.49 9.47 31.56
CA LEU A 53 21.65 10.36 31.54
C LEU A 53 21.91 10.85 32.96
N GLN A 54 23.17 11.07 33.31
CA GLN A 54 23.54 11.82 34.50
C GLN A 54 24.02 13.19 34.04
N LEU A 55 23.36 14.24 34.53
CA LEU A 55 23.74 15.61 34.24
C LEU A 55 25.05 15.93 34.97
N LYS A 56 25.82 16.90 34.44
CA LYS A 56 27.02 17.40 35.13
C LYS A 56 26.71 17.97 36.52
N THR A 57 25.50 18.45 36.73
CA THR A 57 24.97 18.91 38.04
C THR A 57 24.87 17.78 39.07
N GLY A 58 24.94 16.52 38.64
CA GLY A 58 24.79 15.32 39.48
C GLY A 58 23.39 14.70 39.43
N ASP A 59 22.40 15.45 38.92
CA ASP A 59 21.01 15.00 38.83
C ASP A 59 20.81 13.92 37.75
N GLN A 60 19.88 13.01 38.01
CA GLN A 60 19.46 12.03 37.01
C GLN A 60 18.47 12.69 36.04
N ALA A 61 18.61 12.34 34.76
CA ALA A 61 17.71 12.79 33.71
C ALA A 61 17.42 11.66 32.71
N VAL A 62 16.30 11.77 32.02
CA VAL A 62 15.88 10.83 30.98
C VAL A 62 15.53 11.60 29.72
N LEU A 63 16.20 11.29 28.62
CA LEU A 63 15.89 11.81 27.29
C LEU A 63 15.08 10.77 26.52
N VAL A 64 13.94 11.17 25.97
CA VAL A 64 12.98 10.30 25.29
C VAL A 64 12.66 10.85 23.91
N TYR A 65 12.74 10.01 22.88
CA TYR A 65 12.44 10.39 21.50
C TYR A 65 12.17 9.17 20.62
N LEU A 66 11.63 9.38 19.41
CA LEU A 66 11.48 8.34 18.37
C LEU A 66 12.65 8.40 17.39
N ASP A 67 13.43 7.32 17.27
CA ASP A 67 14.75 7.30 16.59
C ASP A 67 14.70 7.74 15.12
N GLY A 68 13.57 7.53 14.45
CA GLY A 68 13.38 7.87 13.03
C GLY A 68 12.78 9.26 12.74
N LEU A 69 12.28 9.99 13.74
CA LEU A 69 11.67 11.32 13.54
C LEU A 69 12.60 12.48 13.91
N ILE A 70 13.70 12.18 14.58
CA ILE A 70 14.67 13.15 15.10
C ILE A 70 15.91 13.32 14.22
N ASP A 71 16.58 14.45 14.38
CA ASP A 71 17.95 14.65 13.91
C ASP A 71 18.95 14.14 14.96
N LYS A 72 19.57 12.99 14.67
CA LYS A 72 20.58 12.37 15.54
C LYS A 72 21.78 13.28 15.81
N SER A 73 22.15 14.14 14.86
CA SER A 73 23.24 15.09 15.01
C SER A 73 22.87 16.22 15.98
N ALA A 74 21.63 16.73 15.89
CA ALA A 74 21.12 17.71 16.83
C ALA A 74 21.05 17.16 18.26
N ILE A 75 20.63 15.89 18.42
CA ILE A 75 20.61 15.22 19.74
C ILE A 75 22.01 15.10 20.33
N ASN A 76 22.97 14.58 19.56
CA ASN A 76 24.32 14.35 20.09
C ASN A 76 25.06 15.67 20.37
N ASN A 77 25.03 16.61 19.43
CA ASN A 77 25.86 17.81 19.50
C ASN A 77 25.21 18.94 20.29
N ASN A 78 23.89 19.12 20.17
CA ASN A 78 23.20 20.28 20.72
C ASN A 78 22.44 19.96 22.02
N ILE A 79 22.29 18.68 22.39
CA ILE A 79 21.55 18.28 23.60
C ILE A 79 22.44 17.47 24.53
N LEU A 80 22.91 16.30 24.11
CA LEU A 80 23.67 15.40 24.98
C LEU A 80 25.00 16.02 25.42
N LYS A 81 25.76 16.61 24.50
CA LYS A 81 27.05 17.22 24.84
C LYS A 81 26.91 18.39 25.83
N PRO A 82 26.01 19.37 25.63
CA PRO A 82 25.79 20.43 26.63
C PRO A 82 25.33 19.91 28.00
N LEU A 83 24.38 18.97 28.03
CA LEU A 83 23.82 18.42 29.28
C LEU A 83 24.85 17.63 30.11
N ILE A 84 25.80 16.97 29.46
CA ILE A 84 26.80 16.11 30.12
C ILE A 84 28.07 16.88 30.50
N TYR A 85 28.49 17.89 29.73
CA TYR A 85 29.83 18.50 29.89
C TYR A 85 29.83 20.01 30.17
N GLU A 86 28.84 20.75 29.68
CA GLU A 86 28.91 22.22 29.63
C GLU A 86 28.07 22.87 30.72
N ILE A 87 26.87 22.35 30.99
CA ILE A 87 25.92 22.98 31.93
C ILE A 87 26.34 22.80 33.38
N GLU A 88 26.44 23.89 34.13
CA GLU A 88 26.92 23.89 35.52
C GLU A 88 25.80 23.96 36.56
N THR A 89 24.66 24.60 36.24
CA THR A 89 23.50 24.64 37.15
C THR A 89 22.20 24.21 36.47
N LEU A 90 21.25 23.70 37.27
CA LEU A 90 19.92 23.33 36.77
C LEU A 90 19.15 24.53 36.20
N ASN A 91 19.34 25.73 36.76
CA ASN A 91 18.68 26.95 36.27
C ASN A 91 19.14 27.29 34.86
N ASP A 92 20.41 27.02 34.54
CA ASP A 92 20.91 27.19 33.18
C ASP A 92 20.11 26.35 32.19
N ILE A 93 19.69 25.12 32.53
CA ILE A 93 18.89 24.30 31.60
C ILE A 93 17.52 24.95 31.29
N TRP A 94 16.90 25.57 32.29
CA TRP A 94 15.59 26.21 32.14
C TRP A 94 15.67 27.59 31.48
N GLU A 95 16.79 28.31 31.65
CA GLU A 95 17.02 29.65 31.12
C GLU A 95 17.77 29.65 29.77
N SER A 96 18.61 28.64 29.49
CA SER A 96 19.45 28.46 28.28
C SER A 96 18.67 28.05 27.03
N SER A 97 17.43 28.51 26.92
CA SER A 97 16.63 28.57 25.69
C SER A 97 17.37 29.14 24.46
N THR A 98 18.59 29.65 24.64
CA THR A 98 19.48 30.24 23.63
C THR A 98 20.59 29.32 23.11
N THR A 99 20.95 28.22 23.78
CA THR A 99 22.06 27.32 23.36
C THR A 99 21.59 25.99 22.80
N ILE A 100 20.48 25.48 23.32
CA ILE A 100 19.80 24.27 22.85
C ILE A 100 18.63 24.74 21.98
N ALA A 101 18.34 24.05 20.87
CA ALA A 101 17.22 24.34 19.98
C ALA A 101 15.94 24.73 20.78
N LYS A 102 15.09 25.58 20.19
CA LYS A 102 13.83 26.09 20.78
C LYS A 102 13.25 25.12 21.83
N THR A 103 13.20 25.55 23.09
CA THR A 103 12.72 24.73 24.21
C THR A 103 11.33 25.17 24.66
N GLU A 104 10.49 24.21 25.00
CA GLU A 104 9.15 24.43 25.56
C GLU A 104 9.03 23.65 26.88
N VAL A 105 8.30 24.19 27.85
CA VAL A 105 8.08 23.52 29.15
C VAL A 105 6.67 22.95 29.17
N ALA A 106 6.55 21.69 29.55
CA ALA A 106 5.27 20.98 29.60
C ALA A 106 5.06 20.27 30.94
N THR A 107 3.80 20.25 31.39
CA THR A 107 3.38 19.63 32.66
C THR A 107 2.36 18.50 32.49
N GLN A 108 1.84 18.31 31.27
CA GLN A 108 0.76 17.37 30.96
C GLN A 108 1.22 16.30 29.98
N TRP A 109 0.87 15.03 30.27
CA TRP A 109 1.21 13.90 29.42
C TRP A 109 0.59 13.96 28.03
N SER A 110 -0.66 14.41 27.89
CA SER A 110 -1.33 14.55 26.58
C SER A 110 -0.56 15.45 25.61
N TYR A 111 0.01 16.55 26.10
CA TYR A 111 0.83 17.45 25.27
C TYR A 111 2.20 16.83 24.94
N LEU A 112 2.81 16.16 25.91
CA LEU A 112 4.10 15.47 25.72
C LEU A 112 3.99 14.35 24.69
N GLU A 113 2.94 13.53 24.76
CA GLU A 113 2.67 12.47 23.80
C GLU A 113 2.59 13.01 22.36
N GLY A 114 1.80 14.08 22.14
CA GLY A 114 1.74 14.75 20.85
C GLY A 114 3.11 15.27 20.39
N CYS A 115 3.89 15.83 21.30
CA CYS A 115 5.25 16.28 21.00
C CYS A 115 6.20 15.15 20.59
N ILE A 116 6.11 13.96 21.20
CA ILE A 116 6.90 12.78 20.81
C ILE A 116 6.54 12.39 19.37
N PHE A 117 5.24 12.29 19.05
CA PHE A 117 4.79 11.96 17.70
C PHE A 117 5.14 13.04 16.67
N ASP A 118 5.24 14.29 17.10
CA ASP A 118 5.74 15.41 16.31
C ASP A 118 7.29 15.40 16.14
N GLY A 119 7.98 14.33 16.56
CA GLY A 119 9.43 14.20 16.41
C GLY A 119 10.25 15.10 17.32
N LYS A 120 9.65 15.65 18.38
CA LYS A 120 10.37 16.38 19.43
C LYS A 120 10.95 15.39 20.43
N SER A 121 12.03 15.80 21.10
CA SER A 121 12.61 15.02 22.21
C SER A 121 12.16 15.60 23.53
N ILE A 122 11.96 14.74 24.53
CA ILE A 122 11.56 15.17 25.88
C ILE A 122 12.65 14.81 26.86
N LEU A 123 13.04 15.79 27.67
CA LEU A 123 13.95 15.63 28.79
C LEU A 123 13.18 15.72 30.11
N PHE A 124 13.21 14.64 30.88
CA PHE A 124 12.75 14.58 32.26
C PHE A 124 13.95 14.70 33.19
N ILE A 125 13.81 15.43 34.30
CA ILE A 125 14.86 15.63 35.31
C ILE A 125 14.28 15.22 36.67
N GLU A 126 15.05 14.49 37.46
CA GLU A 126 14.65 14.01 38.79
C GLU A 126 14.21 15.18 39.70
N GLY A 127 13.12 14.98 40.44
CA GLY A 127 12.55 15.96 41.35
C GLY A 127 11.73 17.09 40.68
N GLN A 128 11.58 17.09 39.36
CA GLN A 128 10.85 18.14 38.63
C GLN A 128 9.45 17.69 38.18
N LEU A 129 8.43 18.48 38.50
CA LEU A 129 7.04 18.27 38.05
C LEU A 129 6.76 18.76 36.62
N LYS A 130 7.82 19.04 35.86
CA LYS A 130 7.78 19.59 34.50
C LYS A 130 8.86 18.94 33.66
N ALA A 131 8.57 18.75 32.38
CA ALA A 131 9.51 18.23 31.40
C ALA A 131 9.88 19.32 30.39
N LEU A 132 11.07 19.20 29.82
CA LEU A 132 11.56 20.05 28.73
C LEU A 132 11.30 19.36 27.39
N VAL A 133 10.63 20.07 26.50
CA VAL A 133 10.39 19.67 25.12
C VAL A 133 11.43 20.36 24.25
N LEU A 134 12.22 19.57 23.54
CA LEU A 134 13.33 20.00 22.70
C LEU A 134 12.95 19.81 21.23
N HIS A 135 13.02 20.89 20.45
CA HIS A 135 12.71 20.85 19.01
C HIS A 135 13.87 20.23 18.23
N THR A 136 13.79 18.92 18.02
CA THR A 136 14.85 18.08 17.43
C THR A 136 14.40 17.37 16.18
N GLN A 137 13.32 17.84 15.54
CA GLN A 137 12.74 17.17 14.40
C GLN A 137 13.75 17.12 13.24
N GLY A 138 13.93 15.92 12.68
CA GLY A 138 14.88 15.67 11.59
C GLY A 138 14.32 14.75 10.51
N TRP A 139 12.99 14.70 10.38
CA TRP A 139 12.20 13.77 9.55
C TRP A 139 12.93 13.24 8.31
N PRO A 140 12.75 11.96 7.94
CA PRO A 140 13.36 11.42 6.74
C PRO A 140 12.97 12.26 5.52
N GLN A 141 13.97 12.92 4.92
CA GLN A 141 13.82 13.64 3.66
C GLN A 141 14.67 12.93 2.63
N ARG A 142 14.04 12.12 1.76
CA ARG A 142 14.70 11.69 0.54
C ARG A 142 14.99 12.94 -0.29
N ALA A 143 16.14 13.00 -0.97
CA ALA A 143 16.28 13.93 -2.09
C ALA A 143 15.07 13.69 -3.02
N ILE A 144 14.34 14.75 -3.38
CA ILE A 144 13.02 14.71 -4.04
C ILE A 144 13.08 13.88 -5.33
N LYS A 145 12.97 12.55 -5.20
CA LYS A 145 12.95 11.60 -6.29
C LYS A 145 11.66 10.81 -6.13
N GLU A 146 10.81 10.96 -7.12
CA GLU A 146 9.49 10.34 -7.19
C GLU A 146 9.61 8.81 -7.17
N PRO A 147 8.65 8.08 -6.54
CA PRO A 147 8.54 6.63 -6.68
C PRO A 147 8.59 6.24 -8.16
N GLN A 148 9.36 5.21 -8.50
CA GLN A 148 9.55 4.84 -9.91
C GLN A 148 8.36 4.04 -10.43
N ILE A 149 7.71 3.27 -9.56
CA ILE A 149 6.59 2.39 -9.92
C ILE A 149 5.27 3.15 -9.79
N GLU A 150 5.11 3.96 -8.73
CA GLU A 150 3.87 4.67 -8.42
C GLU A 150 4.00 6.19 -8.56
N SER A 151 4.17 6.68 -9.80
CA SER A 151 4.18 8.14 -10.06
C SER A 151 2.82 8.77 -9.73
N THR A 152 2.81 10.01 -9.22
CA THR A 152 1.58 10.71 -8.84
C THR A 152 1.43 12.03 -9.58
N LEU A 153 0.19 12.40 -9.92
CA LEU A 153 -0.09 13.69 -10.55
C LEU A 153 -0.32 14.81 -9.53
N LYS A 154 -0.87 14.47 -8.35
CA LYS A 154 -1.33 15.45 -7.34
C LYS A 154 -1.07 15.04 -5.89
N GLY A 155 -0.59 13.82 -5.66
CA GLY A 155 -0.33 13.25 -4.34
C GLY A 155 1.08 13.54 -3.85
N SER A 156 1.50 12.79 -2.81
CA SER A 156 2.86 12.87 -2.30
C SER A 156 3.84 12.22 -3.28
N HIS A 157 4.89 12.94 -3.67
CA HIS A 157 6.02 12.37 -4.41
C HIS A 157 7.05 11.69 -3.50
N GLN A 158 6.71 11.45 -2.22
CA GLN A 158 7.59 10.74 -1.30
C GLN A 158 7.43 9.23 -1.52
N GLY A 159 8.55 8.55 -1.75
CA GLY A 159 8.64 7.10 -1.77
C GLY A 159 9.44 6.56 -0.59
N PHE A 160 9.13 5.33 -0.19
CA PHE A 160 9.94 4.57 0.76
C PHE A 160 11.38 4.39 0.29
N VAL A 161 12.25 4.08 1.24
CA VAL A 161 13.68 3.83 1.06
C VAL A 161 14.03 2.42 1.51
N GLU A 162 15.27 2.01 1.34
CA GLU A 162 15.72 0.66 1.68
C GLU A 162 15.88 0.44 3.20
N THR A 163 15.89 1.49 4.03
CA THR A 163 16.01 1.37 5.50
C THR A 163 14.63 1.28 6.16
N SER A 164 14.36 0.16 6.84
CA SER A 164 13.10 -0.11 7.56
C SER A 164 12.71 0.99 8.56
N GLY A 165 13.65 1.44 9.40
CA GLY A 165 13.40 2.49 10.40
C GLY A 165 12.96 3.84 9.81
N GLN A 166 13.46 4.19 8.61
CA GLN A 166 13.01 5.40 7.91
C GLN A 166 11.60 5.22 7.33
N ASN A 167 11.28 4.03 6.80
CA ASN A 167 9.94 3.71 6.30
C ASN A 167 8.88 3.75 7.41
N ILE A 168 9.20 3.18 8.57
CA ILE A 168 8.36 3.25 9.78
C ILE A 168 8.10 4.71 10.16
N ALA A 169 9.14 5.53 10.20
CA ALA A 169 9.03 6.95 10.50
C ALA A 169 8.16 7.72 9.49
N MET A 170 8.28 7.41 8.19
CA MET A 170 7.42 7.99 7.16
C MET A 170 5.94 7.64 7.38
N ILE A 171 5.61 6.38 7.69
CA ILE A 171 4.23 5.96 8.00
C ILE A 171 3.72 6.67 9.27
N ARG A 172 4.54 6.70 10.32
CA ARG A 172 4.18 7.33 11.61
C ARG A 172 3.89 8.82 11.47
N ARG A 173 4.56 9.52 10.55
CA ARG A 173 4.27 10.93 10.26
C ARG A 173 2.86 11.15 9.69
N TYR A 174 2.32 10.19 8.95
CA TYR A 174 0.93 10.22 8.50
C TYR A 174 -0.06 9.83 9.60
N ILE A 175 0.36 8.98 10.56
CA ILE A 175 -0.47 8.47 11.65
C ILE A 175 0.23 8.72 13.00
N PRO A 176 0.26 9.98 13.50
CA PRO A 176 0.83 10.32 14.81
C PRO A 176 -0.11 9.90 15.94
N ASN A 177 -0.21 8.59 16.19
CA ASN A 177 -1.15 8.02 17.14
C ASN A 177 -0.52 6.84 17.90
N ARG A 178 -0.79 6.74 19.21
CA ARG A 178 -0.33 5.64 20.08
C ARG A 178 -0.90 4.28 19.74
N GLU A 179 -2.09 4.24 19.15
CA GLU A 179 -2.75 3.00 18.73
C GLU A 179 -2.05 2.39 17.50
N LEU A 180 -1.15 3.13 16.83
CA LEU A 180 -0.28 2.60 15.79
C LEU A 180 0.82 1.74 16.44
N ARG A 181 0.61 0.43 16.42
CA ARG A 181 1.52 -0.55 17.02
C ARG A 181 2.46 -1.11 15.97
N ILE A 182 3.65 -1.46 16.44
CA ILE A 182 4.71 -2.07 15.63
C ILE A 182 5.20 -3.32 16.35
N LYS A 183 5.23 -4.44 15.64
CA LYS A 183 5.87 -5.68 16.09
C LYS A 183 7.03 -6.00 15.17
N GLU A 184 8.24 -6.09 15.73
CA GLU A 184 9.46 -6.40 15.01
C GLU A 184 9.85 -7.86 15.16
N TYR A 185 10.26 -8.48 14.05
CA TYR A 185 10.75 -9.85 13.95
C TYR A 185 12.06 -9.87 13.19
N SER A 186 12.90 -10.86 13.50
CA SER A 186 14.12 -11.13 12.75
C SER A 186 13.97 -12.49 12.06
N ILE A 187 14.02 -12.48 10.73
CA ILE A 187 13.80 -13.67 9.89
C ILE A 187 15.08 -14.01 9.15
N GLY A 188 15.40 -15.31 9.06
CA GLY A 188 16.56 -15.83 8.35
C GLY A 188 17.61 -16.47 9.28
N ALA A 189 18.13 -17.62 8.88
CA ALA A 189 19.10 -18.40 9.66
C ALA A 189 20.55 -17.90 9.52
N ARG A 190 20.89 -17.26 8.38
CA ARG A 190 22.22 -16.73 8.07
C ARG A 190 22.22 -15.22 7.95
N GLY A 191 21.24 -14.67 7.24
CA GLY A 191 21.00 -13.24 7.12
C GLY A 191 19.78 -12.87 7.94
N HIS A 192 20.00 -12.23 9.08
CA HIS A 192 18.94 -11.74 9.95
C HIS A 192 18.32 -10.48 9.35
N THR A 193 17.21 -10.63 8.64
CA THR A 193 16.46 -9.51 8.06
C THR A 193 15.40 -9.05 9.06
N SER A 194 15.34 -7.74 9.33
CA SER A 194 14.30 -7.15 10.17
C SER A 194 12.99 -7.00 9.39
N VAL A 195 11.90 -7.50 9.96
CA VAL A 195 10.56 -7.42 9.40
C VAL A 195 9.62 -6.85 10.46
N SER A 196 8.93 -5.77 10.14
CA SER A 196 8.05 -5.05 11.06
C SER A 196 6.61 -5.10 10.61
N ILE A 197 5.71 -5.60 11.45
CA ILE A 197 4.27 -5.54 11.26
C ILE A 197 3.75 -4.23 11.87
N MET A 198 3.10 -3.39 11.06
CA MET A 198 2.47 -2.15 11.47
C MET A 198 0.94 -2.23 11.31
N TYR A 199 0.21 -1.85 12.35
CA TYR A 199 -1.26 -1.86 12.34
C TYR A 199 -1.82 -0.89 13.38
N LEU A 200 -3.11 -0.58 13.26
CA LEU A 200 -3.83 0.27 14.21
C LEU A 200 -4.69 -0.62 15.14
N GLU A 201 -4.31 -0.72 16.41
CA GLU A 201 -4.85 -1.72 17.37
C GLU A 201 -6.35 -1.63 17.57
N ASP A 202 -6.92 -0.41 17.58
CA ASP A 202 -8.36 -0.21 17.77
C ASP A 202 -9.18 -0.42 16.49
N VAL A 203 -8.54 -0.62 15.33
CA VAL A 203 -9.22 -0.72 14.02
C VAL A 203 -9.04 -2.07 13.36
N VAL A 204 -7.84 -2.66 13.42
CA VAL A 204 -7.53 -3.93 12.74
C VAL A 204 -8.33 -5.10 13.33
N ASN A 205 -8.66 -6.09 12.51
CA ASN A 205 -9.07 -7.39 13.06
C ASN A 205 -7.84 -8.08 13.66
N PRO A 206 -7.82 -8.40 14.98
CA PRO A 206 -6.67 -9.04 15.62
C PRO A 206 -6.30 -10.39 14.99
N ASP A 207 -7.26 -11.11 14.39
CA ASP A 207 -7.03 -12.39 13.73
C ASP A 207 -6.02 -12.24 12.57
N PHE A 208 -6.03 -11.11 11.86
CA PHE A 208 -5.07 -10.85 10.78
C PHE A 208 -3.65 -10.65 11.30
N VAL A 209 -3.49 -10.04 12.47
CA VAL A 209 -2.16 -9.79 13.06
C VAL A 209 -1.56 -11.11 13.52
N VAL A 210 -2.38 -11.97 14.14
CA VAL A 210 -1.97 -13.32 14.56
C VAL A 210 -1.60 -14.17 13.37
N GLU A 211 -2.43 -14.21 12.32
CA GLU A 211 -2.14 -14.97 11.10
C GLU A 211 -0.84 -14.51 10.43
N MET A 212 -0.59 -13.20 10.35
CA MET A 212 0.66 -12.67 9.81
C MET A 212 1.87 -13.07 10.66
N GLU A 213 1.76 -12.93 11.98
CA GLU A 213 2.81 -13.35 12.93
C GLU A 213 3.13 -14.84 12.80
N ASP A 214 2.10 -15.69 12.75
CA ASP A 214 2.24 -17.13 12.57
C ASP A 214 2.93 -17.49 11.26
N ARG A 215 2.58 -16.83 10.14
CA ARG A 215 3.26 -17.03 8.85
C ARG A 215 4.72 -16.62 8.91
N LEU A 216 5.03 -15.44 9.45
CA LEU A 216 6.40 -14.96 9.55
C LEU A 216 7.29 -15.88 10.40
N LEU A 217 6.76 -16.40 11.52
CA LEU A 217 7.49 -17.29 12.41
C LEU A 217 7.73 -18.69 11.83
N GLN A 218 6.94 -19.12 10.85
CA GLN A 218 7.12 -20.41 10.17
C GLN A 218 8.17 -20.37 9.05
N ILE A 219 8.62 -19.18 8.65
CA ILE A 219 9.60 -19.02 7.57
C ILE A 219 10.97 -19.50 8.05
N ASN A 220 11.47 -20.56 7.43
CA ASN A 220 12.81 -21.10 7.68
C ASN A 220 13.65 -21.08 6.40
N VAL A 221 14.37 -19.97 6.20
CA VAL A 221 15.24 -19.72 5.04
C VAL A 221 16.59 -19.17 5.49
N ASP A 222 17.58 -19.16 4.60
CA ASP A 222 18.89 -18.59 4.93
C ASP A 222 18.81 -17.07 5.16
N ALA A 223 18.08 -16.33 4.33
CA ALA A 223 17.83 -14.89 4.45
C ALA A 223 16.63 -14.49 3.59
N ILE A 224 15.99 -13.37 3.91
CA ILE A 224 15.01 -12.69 3.05
C ILE A 224 15.68 -11.45 2.45
N LEU A 225 15.73 -11.34 1.13
CA LEU A 225 16.47 -10.29 0.43
C LEU A 225 15.62 -9.08 0.06
N ASN A 226 14.33 -9.27 -0.19
CA ASN A 226 13.42 -8.19 -0.60
C ASN A 226 11.95 -8.50 -0.25
N THR A 227 11.11 -7.47 -0.39
CA THR A 227 9.66 -7.55 -0.15
C THR A 227 8.95 -8.57 -1.05
N GLY A 228 9.42 -8.77 -2.30
CA GLY A 228 8.89 -9.76 -3.23
C GLY A 228 9.07 -11.20 -2.75
N GLU A 229 10.28 -11.53 -2.30
CA GLU A 229 10.60 -12.83 -1.75
C GLU A 229 9.78 -13.11 -0.48
N LEU A 230 9.62 -12.13 0.40
CA LEU A 230 8.78 -12.30 1.58
C LEU A 230 7.32 -12.59 1.19
N ALA A 231 6.79 -11.86 0.20
CA ALA A 231 5.42 -12.01 -0.26
C ALA A 231 5.10 -13.45 -0.69
N GLU A 232 5.99 -14.11 -1.44
CA GLU A 232 5.79 -15.51 -1.86
C GLU A 232 5.56 -16.47 -0.69
N TYR A 233 6.20 -16.23 0.46
CA TYR A 233 6.04 -17.07 1.66
C TYR A 233 4.76 -16.78 2.45
N ILE A 234 4.21 -15.58 2.34
CA ILE A 234 3.04 -15.16 3.13
C ILE A 234 1.73 -15.14 2.34
N GLU A 235 1.75 -15.36 1.02
CA GLU A 235 0.53 -15.48 0.20
C GLU A 235 -0.25 -16.77 0.48
N ASP A 236 -1.58 -16.71 0.40
CA ASP A 236 -2.45 -17.87 0.58
C ASP A 236 -2.39 -18.88 -0.58
N HIS A 237 -2.33 -18.37 -1.82
CA HIS A 237 -2.29 -19.18 -3.04
C HIS A 237 -1.09 -18.81 -3.93
N PRO A 238 0.16 -19.20 -3.58
CA PRO A 238 1.36 -18.77 -4.32
C PRO A 238 1.41 -19.19 -5.81
N ILE A 239 0.59 -20.16 -6.21
CA ILE A 239 0.50 -20.66 -7.60
C ILE A 239 -0.49 -19.82 -8.44
N SER A 240 -1.33 -19.02 -7.79
CA SER A 240 -2.29 -18.17 -8.47
C SER A 240 -1.57 -17.10 -9.30
N LEU A 241 -2.10 -16.81 -10.49
CA LEU A 241 -1.61 -15.68 -11.27
C LEU A 241 -2.02 -14.34 -10.67
N PHE A 242 -3.08 -14.30 -9.86
CA PHE A 242 -3.57 -13.06 -9.27
C PHE A 242 -2.79 -12.73 -7.99
N PRO A 243 -2.24 -11.51 -7.86
CA PRO A 243 -1.55 -11.10 -6.65
C PRO A 243 -2.54 -11.03 -5.49
N GLN A 244 -2.12 -11.50 -4.31
CA GLN A 244 -2.96 -11.54 -3.10
C GLN A 244 -2.53 -10.52 -2.05
N LEU A 245 -1.51 -9.73 -2.39
CA LEU A 245 -0.91 -8.69 -1.58
C LEU A 245 -0.67 -7.47 -2.48
N ILE A 246 -0.74 -6.27 -1.90
CA ILE A 246 -0.33 -5.05 -2.61
C ILE A 246 1.06 -4.67 -2.12
N MET A 247 1.99 -4.48 -3.04
CA MET A 247 3.29 -3.85 -2.75
C MET A 247 3.19 -2.38 -3.09
N THR A 248 3.49 -1.51 -2.13
CA THR A 248 3.46 -0.06 -2.37
C THR A 248 4.77 0.60 -2.01
N GLU A 249 5.23 1.49 -2.88
CA GLU A 249 6.39 2.37 -2.65
C GLU A 249 5.98 3.65 -1.90
N ARG A 250 4.67 3.86 -1.67
CA ARG A 250 4.09 5.12 -1.22
C ARG A 250 3.69 5.09 0.26
N PRO A 251 4.27 5.97 1.11
CA PRO A 251 3.90 6.04 2.53
C PRO A 251 2.46 6.51 2.78
N ASP A 252 1.92 7.39 1.93
CA ASP A 252 0.52 7.83 2.01
C ASP A 252 -0.46 6.70 1.68
N SER A 253 -0.12 5.83 0.72
CA SER A 253 -0.88 4.61 0.39
C SER A 253 -0.90 3.62 1.57
N ALA A 254 0.27 3.32 2.13
CA ALA A 254 0.41 2.46 3.30
C ALA A 254 -0.43 2.99 4.50
N ALA A 255 -0.30 4.28 4.80
CA ALA A 255 -1.09 4.91 5.87
C ALA A 255 -2.60 4.85 5.61
N ALA A 256 -3.05 5.07 4.37
CA ALA A 256 -4.46 4.96 4.01
C ALA A 256 -5.00 3.54 4.24
N HIS A 257 -4.22 2.51 3.94
CA HIS A 257 -4.60 1.11 4.19
C HIS A 257 -4.63 0.76 5.68
N ILE A 258 -3.67 1.22 6.47
CA ILE A 258 -3.71 1.05 7.94
C ILE A 258 -4.97 1.68 8.53
N LEU A 259 -5.31 2.90 8.10
CA LEU A 259 -6.53 3.60 8.55
C LEU A 259 -7.83 2.89 8.13
N GLN A 260 -7.80 2.04 7.11
CA GLN A 260 -8.91 1.19 6.69
C GLN A 260 -9.03 -0.11 7.51
N GLY A 261 -8.06 -0.41 8.39
CA GLY A 261 -8.03 -1.63 9.20
C GLY A 261 -7.20 -2.76 8.60
N ARG A 262 -6.30 -2.46 7.66
CA ARG A 262 -5.34 -3.41 7.10
C ARG A 262 -4.01 -3.36 7.85
N ILE A 263 -3.20 -4.37 7.63
CA ILE A 263 -1.83 -4.51 8.15
C ILE A 263 -0.86 -4.09 7.06
N VAL A 264 0.24 -3.46 7.47
CA VAL A 264 1.39 -3.15 6.62
C VAL A 264 2.62 -3.88 7.15
N VAL A 265 3.36 -4.55 6.28
CA VAL A 265 4.62 -5.21 6.63
C VAL A 265 5.78 -4.46 5.97
N VAL A 266 6.69 -3.95 6.80
CA VAL A 266 7.91 -3.28 6.37
C VAL A 266 9.05 -4.28 6.42
N VAL A 267 9.75 -4.46 5.29
CA VAL A 267 10.92 -5.33 5.18
C VAL A 267 12.16 -4.47 5.02
N ASP A 268 13.19 -4.74 5.80
CA ASP A 268 14.47 -4.04 5.66
C ASP A 268 15.14 -4.40 4.32
N HIS A 269 15.92 -3.48 3.76
CA HIS A 269 16.56 -3.56 2.44
C HIS A 269 15.62 -3.44 1.23
N SER A 270 14.36 -3.01 1.42
CA SER A 270 13.41 -2.84 0.32
C SER A 270 12.70 -1.48 0.32
N PRO A 271 12.58 -0.80 -0.85
CA PRO A 271 11.89 0.47 -0.98
C PRO A 271 10.37 0.32 -1.17
N SER A 272 9.80 -0.83 -0.83
CA SER A 272 8.36 -1.09 -0.87
C SER A 272 7.91 -1.84 0.38
N VAL A 273 6.64 -1.66 0.75
CA VAL A 273 6.00 -2.32 1.89
C VAL A 273 4.82 -3.17 1.40
N ILE A 274 4.51 -4.24 2.13
CA ILE A 274 3.39 -5.14 1.83
C ILE A 274 2.14 -4.66 2.55
N VAL A 275 1.00 -4.67 1.88
CA VAL A 275 -0.32 -4.43 2.46
C VAL A 275 -1.15 -5.72 2.42
N ALA A 276 -1.73 -6.10 3.56
CA ALA A 276 -2.59 -7.27 3.69
C ALA A 276 -3.72 -7.06 4.73
N PRO A 277 -4.87 -7.73 4.60
CA PRO A 277 -5.34 -8.42 3.40
C PRO A 277 -5.83 -7.43 2.34
N VAL A 278 -5.93 -7.91 1.09
CA VAL A 278 -6.43 -7.13 -0.04
C VAL A 278 -7.47 -7.92 -0.83
N THR A 279 -8.30 -7.18 -1.56
CA THR A 279 -9.30 -7.76 -2.45
C THR A 279 -9.03 -7.35 -3.90
N PHE A 280 -9.61 -8.06 -4.85
CA PHE A 280 -9.44 -7.79 -6.28
C PHE A 280 -9.72 -6.32 -6.64
N SER A 281 -10.75 -5.72 -6.05
CA SER A 281 -11.10 -4.31 -6.31
C SER A 281 -10.03 -3.31 -5.83
N ALA A 282 -9.22 -3.67 -4.83
CA ALA A 282 -8.21 -2.78 -4.28
C ALA A 282 -7.12 -2.43 -5.31
N PHE A 283 -6.78 -3.36 -6.21
CA PHE A 283 -5.79 -3.16 -7.28
C PHE A 283 -6.22 -2.16 -8.36
N PHE A 284 -7.49 -1.77 -8.39
CA PHE A 284 -8.02 -0.76 -9.33
C PHE A 284 -8.26 0.60 -8.67
N GLN A 285 -8.00 0.70 -7.36
CA GLN A 285 -8.05 1.94 -6.61
C GLN A 285 -6.65 2.54 -6.50
N SER A 286 -6.55 3.85 -6.66
CA SER A 286 -5.29 4.58 -6.46
C SER A 286 -5.50 5.69 -5.43
N VAL A 287 -4.44 6.04 -4.68
CA VAL A 287 -4.45 7.20 -3.77
C VAL A 287 -4.84 8.48 -4.52
N ASP A 288 -4.45 8.60 -5.79
CA ASP A 288 -4.74 9.75 -6.66
C ASP A 288 -6.25 9.91 -6.96
N ASP A 289 -7.05 8.84 -6.81
CA ASP A 289 -8.51 8.92 -6.94
C ASP A 289 -9.12 9.80 -5.84
N TYR A 290 -8.48 9.83 -4.68
CA TYR A 290 -8.94 10.60 -3.55
C TYR A 290 -8.49 12.08 -3.61
N SER A 291 -7.40 12.35 -4.32
CA SER A 291 -6.89 13.71 -4.59
C SER A 291 -7.65 14.41 -5.71
N ASN A 292 -8.31 13.66 -6.60
CA ASN A 292 -9.11 14.24 -7.69
C ASN A 292 -10.56 14.55 -7.27
N ARG A 293 -11.23 15.38 -8.08
CA ARG A 293 -12.68 15.61 -7.93
C ARG A 293 -13.42 14.29 -8.13
N TRP A 294 -14.41 14.02 -7.30
CA TRP A 294 -15.09 12.72 -7.24
C TRP A 294 -15.69 12.25 -8.58
N VAL A 295 -16.20 13.17 -9.40
CA VAL A 295 -16.71 12.86 -10.76
C VAL A 295 -15.59 12.37 -11.68
N ILE A 296 -14.43 13.05 -11.68
CA ILE A 296 -13.28 12.67 -12.50
C ILE A 296 -12.72 11.32 -12.03
N ALA A 297 -12.56 11.15 -10.71
CA ALA A 297 -12.09 9.90 -10.14
C ALA A 297 -13.02 8.71 -10.49
N THR A 298 -14.34 8.94 -10.46
CA THR A 298 -15.33 7.93 -10.87
C THR A 298 -15.19 7.57 -12.34
N PHE A 299 -15.05 8.55 -13.23
CA PHE A 299 -14.83 8.29 -14.65
C PHE A 299 -13.54 7.48 -14.89
N LEU A 300 -12.45 7.82 -14.21
CA LEU A 300 -11.19 7.07 -14.30
C LEU A 300 -11.33 5.63 -13.78
N ARG A 301 -12.07 5.40 -12.68
CA ARG A 301 -12.35 4.05 -12.18
C ARG A 301 -13.14 3.21 -13.20
N LEU A 302 -14.18 3.77 -13.82
CA LEU A 302 -14.94 3.09 -14.89
C LEU A 302 -14.03 2.75 -16.08
N LEU A 303 -13.14 3.66 -16.46
CA LEU A 303 -12.17 3.45 -17.51
C LEU A 303 -11.21 2.30 -17.17
N ARG A 304 -10.76 2.16 -15.91
CA ARG A 304 -9.95 1.01 -15.46
C ARG A 304 -10.69 -0.32 -15.56
N TYR A 305 -11.97 -0.38 -15.21
CA TYR A 305 -12.76 -1.61 -15.37
C TYR A 305 -13.02 -1.97 -16.84
N LEU A 306 -13.20 -0.97 -17.71
CA LEU A 306 -13.25 -1.19 -19.14
C LEU A 306 -11.91 -1.71 -19.66
N ALA A 307 -10.81 -1.11 -19.18
CA ALA A 307 -9.45 -1.51 -19.52
C ALA A 307 -9.15 -2.96 -19.08
N LEU A 308 -9.62 -3.39 -17.90
CA LEU A 308 -9.54 -4.78 -17.45
C LEU A 308 -10.16 -5.75 -18.48
N ILE A 309 -11.39 -5.46 -18.94
CA ILE A 309 -12.11 -6.30 -19.88
C ILE A 309 -11.38 -6.34 -21.24
N THR A 310 -10.96 -5.19 -21.76
CA THR A 310 -10.26 -5.10 -23.04
C THR A 310 -8.88 -5.75 -22.99
N THR A 311 -8.13 -5.58 -21.90
CA THR A 311 -6.80 -6.18 -21.71
C THR A 311 -6.84 -7.71 -21.76
N ILE A 312 -7.85 -8.35 -21.16
CA ILE A 312 -7.98 -9.81 -21.16
C ILE A 312 -8.60 -10.32 -22.47
N SER A 313 -9.66 -9.66 -22.96
CA SER A 313 -10.59 -10.27 -23.90
C SER A 313 -10.47 -9.76 -25.33
N LEU A 314 -9.98 -8.55 -25.59
CA LEU A 314 -10.14 -7.92 -26.92
C LEU A 314 -9.40 -8.67 -28.04
N SER A 315 -8.16 -9.12 -27.82
CA SER A 315 -7.41 -9.92 -28.81
C SER A 315 -8.09 -11.27 -29.05
N ALA A 316 -8.63 -11.90 -28.00
CA ALA A 316 -9.38 -13.15 -28.09
C ALA A 316 -10.70 -12.96 -28.87
N ILE A 317 -11.45 -11.89 -28.59
CA ILE A 317 -12.68 -11.52 -29.29
C ILE A 317 -12.40 -11.33 -30.78
N TYR A 318 -11.33 -10.61 -31.14
CA TYR A 318 -10.93 -10.44 -32.54
C TYR A 318 -10.69 -11.78 -33.24
N ILE A 319 -9.90 -12.67 -32.64
CA ILE A 319 -9.61 -14.01 -33.19
C ILE A 319 -10.91 -14.79 -33.40
N SER A 320 -11.80 -14.77 -32.41
CA SER A 320 -13.08 -15.48 -32.45
C SER A 320 -14.01 -14.97 -33.54
N ILE A 321 -14.15 -13.65 -33.69
CA ILE A 321 -15.02 -13.05 -34.70
C ILE A 321 -14.51 -13.36 -36.10
N VAL A 322 -13.22 -13.13 -36.38
CA VAL A 322 -12.67 -13.32 -37.72
C VAL A 322 -12.62 -14.80 -38.13
N SER A 323 -12.43 -15.71 -37.16
CA SER A 323 -12.27 -17.14 -37.46
C SER A 323 -13.59 -17.93 -37.44
N PHE A 324 -14.57 -17.53 -36.63
CA PHE A 324 -15.78 -18.34 -36.38
C PHE A 324 -17.11 -17.59 -36.52
N HIS A 325 -17.13 -16.26 -36.32
CA HIS A 325 -18.38 -15.48 -36.23
C HIS A 325 -18.32 -14.22 -37.08
N TYR A 326 -17.85 -14.33 -38.32
CA TYR A 326 -17.66 -13.19 -39.21
C TYR A 326 -18.98 -12.56 -39.63
N GLU A 327 -20.10 -13.28 -39.50
CA GLU A 327 -21.46 -12.83 -39.81
C GLU A 327 -21.95 -11.73 -38.87
N VAL A 328 -21.30 -11.56 -37.72
CA VAL A 328 -21.61 -10.49 -36.75
C VAL A 328 -21.15 -9.12 -37.27
N LEU A 329 -20.21 -9.10 -38.23
CA LEU A 329 -19.64 -7.88 -38.75
C LEU A 329 -20.49 -7.27 -39.87
N PRO A 330 -20.68 -5.94 -39.89
CA PRO A 330 -21.21 -5.26 -41.07
C PRO A 330 -20.38 -5.60 -42.32
N LEU A 331 -21.04 -5.77 -43.46
CA LEU A 331 -20.39 -6.18 -44.71
C LEU A 331 -19.21 -5.26 -45.08
N ASP A 332 -19.36 -3.95 -44.94
CA ASP A 332 -18.27 -2.99 -45.24
C ASP A 332 -17.02 -3.24 -44.39
N LEU A 333 -17.20 -3.57 -43.10
CA LEU A 333 -16.10 -3.87 -42.19
C LEU A 333 -15.48 -5.23 -42.50
N LEU A 334 -16.29 -6.22 -42.88
CA LEU A 334 -15.81 -7.54 -43.28
C LEU A 334 -14.96 -7.46 -44.55
N ILE A 335 -15.38 -6.67 -45.55
CA ILE A 335 -14.62 -6.43 -46.79
C ILE A 335 -13.28 -5.77 -46.44
N SER A 336 -13.30 -4.73 -45.60
CA SER A 336 -12.07 -4.06 -45.16
C SER A 336 -11.11 -5.00 -44.41
N ILE A 337 -11.63 -5.87 -43.54
CA ILE A 337 -10.82 -6.90 -42.88
C ILE A 337 -10.25 -7.88 -43.91
N GLY A 338 -11.08 -8.35 -44.85
CA GLY A 338 -10.66 -9.24 -45.93
C GLY A 338 -9.51 -8.67 -46.76
N GLU A 339 -9.63 -7.42 -47.22
CA GLU A 339 -8.57 -6.71 -47.94
C GLU A 339 -7.29 -6.56 -47.10
N SER A 340 -7.44 -6.23 -45.81
CA SER A 340 -6.29 -6.09 -44.90
C SER A 340 -5.55 -7.40 -44.64
N ARG A 341 -6.23 -8.54 -44.80
CA ARG A 341 -5.69 -9.89 -44.58
C ARG A 341 -5.33 -10.62 -45.87
N GLU A 342 -5.66 -10.10 -47.05
CA GLU A 342 -5.36 -10.72 -48.35
C GLU A 342 -3.87 -11.08 -48.49
N ARG A 343 -3.00 -10.22 -47.94
CA ARG A 343 -1.54 -10.38 -48.00
C ARG A 343 -0.95 -11.16 -46.82
N VAL A 344 -1.77 -11.52 -45.83
CA VAL A 344 -1.31 -12.13 -44.57
C VAL A 344 -1.46 -13.65 -44.65
N PRO A 345 -0.35 -14.42 -44.67
CA PRO A 345 -0.40 -15.88 -44.86
C PRO A 345 -0.77 -16.66 -43.59
N PHE A 346 -0.84 -15.98 -42.44
CA PHE A 346 -1.04 -16.61 -41.13
C PHE A 346 -2.50 -16.56 -40.66
N PRO A 347 -2.95 -17.53 -39.85
CA PRO A 347 -4.24 -17.45 -39.18
C PRO A 347 -4.25 -16.34 -38.09
N PRO A 348 -5.42 -15.79 -37.73
CA PRO A 348 -5.52 -14.68 -36.78
C PRO A 348 -4.84 -14.93 -35.42
N ILE A 349 -4.84 -16.17 -34.93
CA ILE A 349 -4.15 -16.53 -33.67
C ILE A 349 -2.63 -16.37 -33.75
N VAL A 350 -2.01 -16.80 -34.86
CA VAL A 350 -0.55 -16.69 -35.05
C VAL A 350 -0.16 -15.23 -35.19
N GLU A 351 -0.95 -14.47 -35.94
CA GLU A 351 -0.80 -13.04 -36.12
C GLU A 351 -0.84 -12.29 -34.78
N ALA A 352 -1.83 -12.60 -33.93
CA ALA A 352 -1.97 -12.01 -32.61
C ALA A 352 -0.82 -12.41 -31.68
N LEU A 353 -0.42 -13.70 -31.66
CA LEU A 353 0.69 -14.17 -30.83
C LEU A 353 2.00 -13.47 -31.19
N LEU A 354 2.31 -13.33 -32.49
CA LEU A 354 3.51 -12.62 -32.93
C LEU A 354 3.54 -11.17 -32.44
N MET A 355 2.42 -10.47 -32.57
CA MET A 355 2.33 -9.07 -32.14
C MET A 355 2.35 -8.91 -30.62
N GLU A 356 1.62 -9.74 -29.88
CA GLU A 356 1.53 -9.68 -28.42
C GLU A 356 2.88 -10.03 -27.77
N ILE A 357 3.56 -11.08 -28.27
CA ILE A 357 4.92 -11.43 -27.80
C ILE A 357 5.92 -10.33 -28.16
N SER A 358 5.83 -9.75 -29.36
CA SER A 358 6.71 -8.65 -29.77
C SER A 358 6.55 -7.42 -28.86
N LEU A 359 5.31 -7.09 -28.47
CA LEU A 359 5.07 -6.00 -27.53
C LEU A 359 5.59 -6.31 -26.12
N GLU A 360 5.44 -7.54 -25.63
CA GLU A 360 5.96 -7.88 -24.30
C GLU A 360 7.51 -7.87 -24.29
N MET A 361 8.15 -8.34 -25.36
CA MET A 361 9.61 -8.23 -25.53
C MET A 361 10.06 -6.77 -25.55
N LEU A 362 9.36 -5.90 -26.28
CA LEU A 362 9.67 -4.48 -26.35
C LEU A 362 9.52 -3.81 -24.98
N ARG A 363 8.46 -4.14 -24.25
CA ARG A 363 8.21 -3.62 -22.91
C ARG A 363 9.30 -4.04 -21.94
N GLU A 364 9.65 -5.33 -21.91
CA GLU A 364 10.68 -5.87 -21.02
C GLU A 364 12.05 -5.25 -21.33
N ALA A 365 12.37 -5.04 -22.61
CA ALA A 365 13.55 -4.29 -23.00
C ALA A 365 13.48 -2.83 -22.52
N GLY A 366 12.35 -2.16 -22.69
CA GLY A 366 12.13 -0.76 -22.31
C GLY A 366 12.31 -0.50 -20.82
N LEU A 367 11.85 -1.42 -19.96
CA LEU A 367 11.97 -1.31 -18.50
C LEU A 367 13.42 -1.41 -17.99
N ARG A 368 14.29 -2.12 -18.72
CA ARG A 368 15.70 -2.32 -18.34
C ARG A 368 16.62 -1.20 -18.82
N LEU A 369 16.11 -0.28 -19.64
CA LEU A 369 16.89 0.79 -20.24
C LEU A 369 16.72 2.10 -19.45
N PRO A 370 17.77 2.96 -19.41
CA PRO A 370 17.65 4.30 -18.82
C PRO A 370 16.52 5.11 -19.47
N GLY A 371 15.79 5.90 -18.68
CA GLY A 371 14.52 6.56 -19.08
C GLY A 371 14.45 7.11 -20.51
N PRO A 372 15.40 7.97 -20.95
CA PRO A 372 15.37 8.51 -22.32
C PRO A 372 15.53 7.44 -23.41
N ILE A 373 16.30 6.39 -23.14
CA ILE A 373 16.51 5.28 -24.08
C ILE A 373 15.31 4.34 -24.07
N GLY A 374 14.76 4.05 -22.89
CA GLY A 374 13.54 3.24 -22.74
C GLY A 374 12.34 3.86 -23.46
N GLN A 375 12.10 5.17 -23.30
CA GLN A 375 11.06 5.88 -24.04
C GLN A 375 11.30 5.83 -25.56
N THR A 376 12.54 6.00 -26.00
CA THR A 376 12.90 5.93 -27.42
C THR A 376 12.65 4.55 -28.01
N ILE A 377 13.06 3.48 -27.31
CA ILE A 377 12.80 2.10 -27.73
C ILE A 377 11.32 1.77 -27.71
N GLY A 378 10.55 2.32 -26.77
CA GLY A 378 9.09 2.21 -26.78
C GLY A 378 8.47 2.79 -28.04
N VAL A 379 8.82 4.04 -28.39
CA VAL A 379 8.27 4.74 -29.57
C VAL A 379 8.75 4.12 -30.88
N VAL A 380 10.07 3.97 -31.02
CA VAL A 380 10.68 3.43 -32.25
C VAL A 380 10.30 1.96 -32.40
N GLY A 381 10.39 1.16 -31.35
CA GLY A 381 10.03 -0.24 -31.40
C GLY A 381 8.55 -0.45 -31.74
N GLY A 382 7.64 0.32 -31.14
CA GLY A 382 6.20 0.17 -31.41
C GLY A 382 5.84 0.53 -32.85
N ILE A 383 6.36 1.66 -33.36
CA ILE A 383 6.12 2.12 -34.73
C ILE A 383 6.81 1.20 -35.74
N VAL A 384 8.08 0.88 -35.54
CA VAL A 384 8.88 0.09 -36.48
C VAL A 384 8.37 -1.35 -36.53
N ILE A 385 8.10 -2.00 -35.39
CA ILE A 385 7.56 -3.36 -35.38
C ILE A 385 6.19 -3.38 -36.04
N GLY A 386 5.28 -2.46 -35.67
CA GLY A 386 3.94 -2.42 -36.25
C GLY A 386 3.96 -2.16 -37.76
N GLN A 387 4.70 -1.13 -38.22
CA GLN A 387 4.78 -0.78 -39.64
C GLN A 387 5.54 -1.84 -40.45
N ALA A 388 6.66 -2.36 -39.95
CA ALA A 388 7.42 -3.39 -40.65
C ALA A 388 6.62 -4.69 -40.75
N ALA A 389 5.91 -5.10 -39.68
CA ALA A 389 5.07 -6.30 -39.70
C ALA A 389 3.94 -6.19 -40.73
N VAL A 390 3.31 -5.01 -40.83
CA VAL A 390 2.29 -4.71 -41.85
C VAL A 390 2.88 -4.70 -43.26
N GLN A 391 3.99 -3.99 -43.47
CA GLN A 391 4.62 -3.88 -44.80
C GLN A 391 5.16 -5.21 -45.30
N ALA A 392 5.69 -6.05 -44.41
CA ALA A 392 6.12 -7.41 -44.71
C ALA A 392 4.95 -8.37 -44.96
N GLY A 393 3.69 -7.94 -44.75
CA GLY A 393 2.51 -8.78 -44.91
C GLY A 393 2.43 -9.88 -43.85
N VAL A 394 3.13 -9.75 -42.71
CA VAL A 394 3.10 -10.75 -41.64
C VAL A 394 1.86 -10.53 -40.75
N VAL A 395 1.40 -9.29 -40.64
CA VAL A 395 0.30 -8.86 -39.77
C VAL A 395 -0.61 -7.87 -40.50
N SER A 396 -1.91 -7.91 -40.23
CA SER A 396 -2.91 -6.99 -40.76
C SER A 396 -2.96 -5.68 -39.97
N ASN A 397 -3.38 -4.60 -40.65
CA ASN A 397 -3.56 -3.29 -40.03
C ASN A 397 -4.50 -3.34 -38.81
N ILE A 398 -5.54 -4.16 -38.90
CA ILE A 398 -6.57 -4.23 -37.86
C ILE A 398 -6.02 -4.94 -36.62
N MET A 399 -5.21 -5.99 -36.78
CA MET A 399 -4.55 -6.61 -35.64
C MET A 399 -3.61 -5.63 -34.93
N VAL A 400 -2.84 -4.82 -35.65
CA VAL A 400 -1.98 -3.80 -35.04
C VAL A 400 -2.81 -2.83 -34.19
N ILE A 401 -3.99 -2.41 -34.67
CA ILE A 401 -4.90 -1.54 -33.90
C ILE A 401 -5.40 -2.25 -32.64
N ILE A 402 -5.85 -3.51 -32.76
CA ILE A 402 -6.34 -4.30 -31.62
C ILE A 402 -5.27 -4.42 -30.54
N VAL A 403 -4.05 -4.79 -30.93
CA VAL A 403 -2.92 -4.96 -30.02
C VAL A 403 -2.48 -3.63 -29.41
N ALA A 404 -2.55 -2.52 -30.15
CA ALA A 404 -2.30 -1.19 -29.58
C ALA A 404 -3.33 -0.82 -28.50
N ILE A 405 -4.62 -1.09 -28.74
CA ILE A 405 -5.69 -0.82 -27.77
C ILE A 405 -5.53 -1.70 -26.52
N THR A 406 -5.21 -2.99 -26.66
CA THR A 406 -4.98 -3.88 -25.50
C THR A 406 -3.75 -3.47 -24.70
N ALA A 407 -2.68 -3.04 -25.36
CA ALA A 407 -1.49 -2.51 -24.72
C ALA A 407 -1.79 -1.25 -23.90
N ILE A 408 -2.44 -0.25 -24.51
CA ILE A 408 -2.85 1.00 -23.82
C ILE A 408 -3.76 0.68 -22.64
N SER A 409 -4.72 -0.23 -22.81
CA SER A 409 -5.62 -0.68 -21.74
C SER A 409 -4.83 -1.26 -20.56
N SER A 410 -3.77 -2.03 -20.82
CA SER A 410 -2.98 -2.65 -19.75
C SER A 410 -2.19 -1.64 -18.90
N PHE A 411 -1.84 -0.48 -19.47
CA PHE A 411 -1.12 0.59 -18.76
C PHE A 411 -2.02 1.49 -17.91
N ILE A 412 -3.35 1.40 -18.08
CA ILE A 412 -4.31 2.16 -17.27
C ILE A 412 -4.47 1.55 -15.86
N ILE A 413 -4.16 0.26 -15.71
CA ILE A 413 -4.22 -0.45 -14.44
C ILE A 413 -3.08 0.06 -13.55
N PRO A 414 -3.37 0.61 -12.35
CA PRO A 414 -2.39 1.34 -11.57
C PRO A 414 -1.35 0.43 -10.91
N ASP A 415 -1.74 -0.79 -10.55
CA ASP A 415 -0.87 -1.76 -9.91
C ASP A 415 -0.11 -2.60 -10.96
N TYR A 416 1.22 -2.65 -10.83
CA TYR A 416 2.10 -3.30 -11.80
C TYR A 416 1.92 -4.82 -11.82
N ASP A 417 1.81 -5.45 -10.66
CA ASP A 417 1.70 -6.90 -10.52
C ASP A 417 0.37 -7.38 -11.09
N MET A 418 -0.74 -6.73 -10.72
CA MET A 418 -2.05 -6.99 -11.29
C MET A 418 -2.08 -6.79 -12.80
N SER A 419 -1.48 -5.70 -13.32
CA SER A 419 -1.36 -5.49 -14.77
C SER A 419 -0.62 -6.65 -15.44
N SER A 420 0.41 -7.19 -14.81
CA SER A 420 1.23 -8.30 -15.33
C SER A 420 0.47 -9.61 -15.36
N SER A 421 -0.26 -9.93 -14.29
CA SER A 421 -1.18 -11.07 -14.24
C SER A 421 -2.22 -11.04 -15.37
N LEU A 422 -2.82 -9.87 -15.60
CA LEU A 422 -3.85 -9.69 -16.63
C LEU A 422 -3.30 -9.80 -18.06
N ARG A 423 -2.05 -9.37 -18.29
CA ARG A 423 -1.36 -9.58 -19.57
C ARG A 423 -1.11 -11.06 -19.82
N LEU A 424 -0.67 -11.81 -18.80
CA LEU A 424 -0.42 -13.24 -18.95
C LEU A 424 -1.72 -14.02 -19.23
N LEU A 425 -2.83 -13.66 -18.58
CA LEU A 425 -4.15 -14.26 -18.80
C LEU A 425 -4.70 -14.06 -20.22
N ARG A 426 -4.21 -13.07 -20.97
CA ARG A 426 -4.58 -12.84 -22.37
C ARG A 426 -4.24 -14.03 -23.26
N PHE A 427 -3.09 -14.67 -23.05
CA PHE A 427 -2.64 -15.77 -23.91
C PHE A 427 -3.56 -17.01 -23.80
N PRO A 428 -3.89 -17.56 -22.61
CA PRO A 428 -4.90 -18.60 -22.48
C PRO A 428 -6.24 -18.25 -23.12
N MET A 429 -6.69 -17.00 -22.97
CA MET A 429 -7.95 -16.54 -23.57
C MET A 429 -7.91 -16.55 -25.10
N MET A 430 -6.77 -16.15 -25.70
CA MET A 430 -6.56 -16.25 -27.15
C MET A 430 -6.58 -17.70 -27.63
N PHE A 431 -5.97 -18.62 -26.89
CA PHE A 431 -6.02 -20.05 -27.24
C PHE A 431 -7.44 -20.62 -27.16
N LEU A 432 -8.20 -20.29 -26.11
CA LEU A 432 -9.59 -20.71 -25.99
C LEU A 432 -10.45 -20.15 -27.14
N ALA A 433 -10.24 -18.90 -27.54
CA ALA A 433 -10.90 -18.30 -28.68
C ALA A 433 -10.53 -18.96 -30.02
N ALA A 434 -9.26 -19.35 -30.20
CA ALA A 434 -8.78 -20.00 -31.41
C ALA A 434 -9.35 -21.42 -31.57
N VAL A 435 -9.63 -22.12 -30.47
CA VAL A 435 -10.17 -23.50 -30.51
C VAL A 435 -11.70 -23.53 -30.51
N PHE A 436 -12.35 -22.69 -29.70
CA PHE A 436 -13.78 -22.76 -29.43
C PHE A 436 -14.56 -21.46 -29.79
N GLY A 437 -13.91 -20.47 -30.40
CA GLY A 437 -14.54 -19.19 -30.73
C GLY A 437 -15.09 -18.47 -29.49
N MET A 438 -16.27 -17.85 -29.63
CA MET A 438 -16.91 -17.05 -28.56
C MET A 438 -17.25 -17.91 -27.33
N VAL A 439 -17.58 -19.19 -27.54
CA VAL A 439 -17.88 -20.12 -26.44
C VAL A 439 -16.64 -20.35 -25.58
N GLY A 440 -15.46 -20.48 -26.19
CA GLY A 440 -14.19 -20.59 -25.47
C GLY A 440 -13.91 -19.39 -24.58
N ILE A 441 -14.17 -18.19 -25.09
CA ILE A 441 -14.01 -16.94 -24.32
C ILE A 441 -14.96 -16.94 -23.12
N MET A 442 -16.24 -17.27 -23.33
CA MET A 442 -17.22 -17.31 -22.23
C MET A 442 -16.82 -18.32 -21.15
N VAL A 443 -16.41 -19.53 -21.54
CA VAL A 443 -15.93 -20.55 -20.61
C VAL A 443 -14.67 -20.08 -19.88
N GLY A 444 -13.72 -19.45 -20.58
CA GLY A 444 -12.53 -18.88 -19.97
C GLY A 444 -12.85 -17.83 -18.91
N LEU A 445 -13.75 -16.89 -19.22
CA LEU A 445 -14.22 -15.88 -18.27
C LEU A 445 -14.96 -16.49 -17.08
N MET A 446 -15.74 -17.55 -17.29
CA MET A 446 -16.40 -18.27 -16.19
C MET A 446 -15.38 -18.96 -15.27
N ILE A 447 -14.35 -19.61 -15.83
CA ILE A 447 -13.27 -20.24 -15.05
C ILE A 447 -12.51 -19.18 -14.24
N LEU A 448 -12.17 -18.05 -14.85
CA LEU A 448 -11.50 -16.94 -14.15
C LEU A 448 -12.37 -16.37 -13.05
N GLY A 449 -13.68 -16.18 -13.30
CA GLY A 449 -14.62 -15.73 -12.30
C GLY A 449 -14.75 -16.72 -11.13
N ALA A 450 -14.85 -18.02 -11.42
CA ALA A 450 -14.91 -19.05 -10.39
C ALA A 450 -13.64 -19.07 -9.53
N HIS A 451 -12.46 -18.98 -10.16
CA HIS A 451 -11.16 -18.92 -9.47
C HIS A 451 -11.05 -17.69 -8.55
N LEU A 452 -11.43 -16.51 -9.04
CA LEU A 452 -11.43 -15.26 -8.26
C LEU A 452 -12.33 -15.34 -7.03
N ILE A 453 -13.48 -16.01 -7.14
CA ILE A 453 -14.44 -16.16 -6.03
C ILE A 453 -14.00 -17.24 -5.03
N SER A 454 -13.26 -18.26 -5.46
CA SER A 454 -12.73 -19.30 -4.56
C SER A 454 -11.50 -18.88 -3.77
N MET A 455 -10.80 -17.82 -4.19
CA MET A 455 -9.61 -17.33 -3.50
C MET A 455 -9.96 -16.55 -2.23
N GLU A 456 -9.06 -16.66 -1.26
CA GLU A 456 -9.07 -15.91 -0.01
C GLU A 456 -7.72 -15.22 0.18
N SER A 457 -7.72 -14.08 0.88
CA SER A 457 -6.53 -13.35 1.34
C SER A 457 -6.67 -13.18 2.85
N PHE A 458 -5.85 -13.85 3.67
CA PHE A 458 -5.93 -13.88 5.14
C PHE A 458 -7.37 -14.13 5.65
N GLY A 459 -8.06 -15.10 5.05
CA GLY A 459 -9.42 -15.50 5.43
C GLY A 459 -10.54 -14.56 4.97
N ILE A 460 -10.24 -13.48 4.23
CA ILE A 460 -11.26 -12.69 3.53
C ILE A 460 -11.40 -13.12 2.07
N SER A 461 -12.63 -13.20 1.57
CA SER A 461 -12.88 -13.50 0.15
C SER A 461 -12.22 -12.46 -0.77
N TYR A 462 -11.35 -12.92 -1.66
CA TYR A 462 -10.63 -12.07 -2.61
C TYR A 462 -11.58 -11.37 -3.60
N GLY A 463 -12.70 -12.02 -3.95
CA GLY A 463 -13.76 -11.46 -4.78
C GLY A 463 -14.63 -10.40 -4.09
N SER A 464 -14.41 -10.11 -2.81
CA SER A 464 -15.17 -9.09 -2.07
C SER A 464 -14.86 -7.68 -2.61
N PRO A 465 -15.86 -6.77 -2.72
CA PRO A 465 -17.25 -6.88 -2.28
C PRO A 465 -18.24 -7.35 -3.37
N LEU A 466 -17.77 -7.90 -4.48
CA LEU A 466 -18.63 -8.44 -5.53
C LEU A 466 -19.17 -9.81 -5.12
N ALA A 467 -18.30 -10.64 -4.54
CA ALA A 467 -18.63 -11.96 -4.00
C ALA A 467 -17.88 -12.18 -2.67
N PRO A 468 -18.56 -12.20 -1.50
CA PRO A 468 -19.99 -11.98 -1.32
C PRO A 468 -20.41 -10.54 -1.62
N MET A 469 -21.66 -10.37 -2.07
CA MET A 469 -22.19 -9.08 -2.49
C MET A 469 -22.37 -8.15 -1.27
N ARG A 470 -21.54 -7.10 -1.17
CA ARG A 470 -21.59 -6.10 -0.09
C ARG A 470 -21.86 -4.71 -0.64
N PHE A 471 -23.15 -4.38 -0.78
CA PHE A 471 -23.61 -3.12 -1.39
C PHE A 471 -23.11 -1.84 -0.70
N SER A 472 -22.73 -1.90 0.58
CA SER A 472 -22.14 -0.76 1.29
C SER A 472 -20.84 -0.30 0.63
N ASP A 473 -20.04 -1.25 0.16
CA ASP A 473 -18.67 -1.03 -0.30
C ASP A 473 -18.65 -0.72 -1.80
N TRP A 474 -19.72 -1.04 -2.53
CA TRP A 474 -19.87 -0.71 -3.96
C TRP A 474 -19.78 0.80 -4.24
N LYS A 475 -20.13 1.62 -3.23
CA LYS A 475 -20.03 3.07 -3.21
C LYS A 475 -18.60 3.62 -3.26
N ASP A 476 -17.60 2.76 -3.10
CA ASP A 476 -16.18 3.10 -3.25
C ASP A 476 -15.44 2.12 -4.19
N VAL A 477 -16.13 1.11 -4.74
CA VAL A 477 -15.56 0.22 -5.77
C VAL A 477 -15.82 0.77 -7.18
N TRP A 478 -17.07 1.06 -7.51
CA TRP A 478 -17.46 1.49 -8.86
C TRP A 478 -17.55 3.01 -8.99
N LEU A 479 -18.20 3.63 -8.01
CA LEU A 479 -18.35 5.08 -7.90
C LEU A 479 -17.41 5.55 -6.80
N ARG A 480 -16.71 6.67 -6.98
CA ARG A 480 -15.99 7.32 -5.87
C ARG A 480 -16.93 8.35 -5.28
N LEU A 481 -17.65 8.01 -4.22
CA LEU A 481 -18.49 9.01 -3.53
C LEU A 481 -17.63 10.08 -2.84
N PRO A 482 -18.18 11.29 -2.60
CA PRO A 482 -17.49 12.32 -1.84
C PRO A 482 -17.06 11.82 -0.45
N MET A 483 -15.86 12.21 -0.01
CA MET A 483 -15.27 11.73 1.24
C MET A 483 -16.18 11.97 2.47
N TRP A 484 -16.90 13.09 2.51
CA TRP A 484 -17.83 13.41 3.60
C TRP A 484 -19.01 12.42 3.73
N LYS A 485 -19.38 11.70 2.66
CA LYS A 485 -20.42 10.67 2.72
C LYS A 485 -19.88 9.29 3.13
N MET A 486 -18.57 9.11 3.20
CA MET A 486 -17.92 7.84 3.54
C MET A 486 -17.68 7.73 5.05
N LYS A 487 -18.77 7.66 5.82
CA LYS A 487 -18.75 7.59 7.30
C LYS A 487 -18.20 6.26 7.84
N LYS A 488 -18.33 5.16 7.09
CA LYS A 488 -17.92 3.81 7.51
C LYS A 488 -16.66 3.34 6.79
N ARG A 489 -15.84 2.53 7.47
CA ARG A 489 -14.73 1.78 6.87
C ARG A 489 -15.26 0.65 5.97
N PRO A 490 -14.48 0.23 4.94
CA PRO A 490 -14.93 -0.82 4.03
C PRO A 490 -15.10 -2.14 4.79
N LEU A 491 -16.24 -2.80 4.62
CA LEU A 491 -16.46 -4.11 5.25
C LEU A 491 -15.51 -5.16 4.68
N SER A 492 -15.08 -5.02 3.42
CA SER A 492 -14.09 -5.89 2.79
C SER A 492 -12.76 -5.98 3.53
N ALA A 493 -12.40 -5.00 4.36
CA ALA A 493 -11.22 -5.03 5.24
C ALA A 493 -11.51 -5.63 6.63
N ASP A 494 -12.75 -6.06 6.90
CA ASP A 494 -13.24 -6.62 8.17
C ASP A 494 -12.77 -5.88 9.44
N PRO A 495 -12.89 -4.54 9.54
CA PRO A 495 -12.31 -3.79 10.66
C PRO A 495 -13.10 -3.98 11.96
N ALA A 496 -12.38 -4.04 13.08
CA ALA A 496 -12.99 -4.09 14.41
C ALA A 496 -13.79 -2.81 14.73
N GLN A 497 -13.32 -1.65 14.26
CA GLN A 497 -14.02 -0.37 14.36
C GLN A 497 -14.59 0.07 13.01
N LEU A 498 -15.93 0.04 12.88
CA LEU A 498 -16.61 0.33 11.62
C LEU A 498 -16.73 1.83 11.29
N ILE A 499 -16.80 2.72 12.28
CA ILE A 499 -17.05 4.15 12.05
C ILE A 499 -15.72 4.87 11.86
N ARG A 500 -15.55 5.51 10.70
CA ARG A 500 -14.34 6.26 10.33
C ARG A 500 -14.46 7.75 10.65
N GLN A 501 -15.64 8.33 10.43
CA GLN A 501 -15.87 9.78 10.52
C GLN A 501 -17.21 10.09 11.20
N GLY A 502 -17.23 11.15 12.00
CA GLY A 502 -18.46 11.75 12.53
C GLY A 502 -19.21 12.57 11.47
N ALA A 503 -20.33 13.20 11.87
CA ALA A 503 -21.06 14.11 10.99
C ALA A 503 -20.21 15.37 10.73
N ASN A 504 -19.94 15.67 9.46
CA ASN A 504 -19.07 16.79 9.06
C ASN A 504 -19.85 17.98 8.49
N ARG A 505 -21.16 17.85 8.26
CA ARG A 505 -22.07 18.93 7.83
C ARG A 505 -23.40 18.84 8.58
N GLU A 506 -23.97 19.99 8.94
CA GLU A 506 -25.30 20.08 9.53
C GLU A 506 -26.36 19.51 8.57
N GLY A 507 -27.24 18.63 9.07
CA GLY A 507 -28.33 18.01 8.30
C GLY A 507 -28.02 16.66 7.63
N GLU A 508 -26.85 16.06 7.84
CA GLU A 508 -26.46 14.78 7.21
C GLU A 508 -27.11 13.52 7.80
N ASP A 509 -27.85 13.63 8.90
CA ASP A 509 -28.48 12.47 9.57
C ASP A 509 -29.93 12.21 9.11
N GLU A 510 -30.46 13.03 8.17
CA GLU A 510 -31.84 12.91 7.66
C GLU A 510 -31.96 12.31 6.24
N ALA A 511 -30.89 11.78 5.63
CA ALA A 511 -30.90 11.32 4.22
C ALA A 511 -30.43 9.87 4.00
#